data_AF-A0A433RRD8-F1
#
_entry.id   AF-A0A433RRD8-F1
#
_cell.length_a   1.000
_cell.length_b   1.000
_cell.length_c   1.000
_cell.angle_alpha   90.00
_cell.angle_beta   90.00
_cell.angle_gamma   90.00
#
_symmetry.space_group_name_H-M   'P 1'
#
loop_
_entity.id
_entity.type
_entity.pdbx_description
1 polymer ?
#
loop_
_entity_poly.entity_id
_entity_poly.type
_entity_poly.pdbx_seq_one_letter_code
_entity_poly.pdbx_strand_id
1 'polypeptide(L)' 'MKEIKGLYVILVAMFFVNLTNMTLFNNEWNGIAMWLNTVLFVAGTAYFLLSKDAIKKNK' A
#
# COMPACT_ATOMS: atom_id res chain seq x y z
N MET A 1 11.87 -12.35 4.97
CA MET A 1 11.17 -11.60 6.06
C MET A 1 11.10 -10.09 5.83
N LYS A 2 12.05 -9.47 5.10
CA LYS A 2 11.99 -8.04 4.79
C LYS A 2 10.84 -7.67 3.83
N GLU A 3 10.48 -8.54 2.88
CA GLU A 3 9.40 -8.22 1.93
C GLU A 3 8.01 -8.23 2.60
N ILE A 4 7.80 -9.16 3.54
CA ILE A 4 6.56 -9.24 4.34
C ILE A 4 6.39 -7.97 5.20
N LYS A 5 7.49 -7.44 5.76
CA LYS A 5 7.48 -6.16 6.49
C LYS A 5 7.08 -5.00 5.58
N GLY A 6 7.57 -4.96 4.33
CA GLY A 6 7.19 -3.95 3.34
C GLY A 6 5.70 -4.00 2.99
N LEU A 7 5.15 -5.19 2.78
CA LEU A 7 3.70 -5.38 2.56
C LEU A 7 2.86 -4.89 3.75
N TYR A 8 3.27 -5.22 4.97
CA TYR A 8 2.56 -4.78 6.17
C TYR A 8 2.55 -3.25 6.34
N VAL A 9 3.65 -2.56 6.01
CA VAL A 9 3.71 -1.09 6.05
C VAL A 9 2.69 -0.46 5.11
N ILE A 10 2.55 -1.03 3.90
CA ILE A 10 1.61 -0.54 2.90
C ILE A 10 0.17 -0.81 3.33
N LEU A 11 -0.08 -1.97 3.91
CA LEU A 11 -1.39 -2.32 4.45
C LEU A 11 -1.83 -1.37 5.57
N VAL A 12 -0.91 -1.02 6.48
CA VAL A 12 -1.17 -0.04 7.54
C VAL A 12 -1.44 1.34 6.96
N ALA A 13 -0.67 1.77 5.95
CA ALA A 13 -0.89 3.05 5.28
C ALA A 13 -2.26 3.12 4.57
N MET A 14 -2.71 2.03 3.95
CA MET A 14 -4.05 1.95 3.34
C MET A 14 -5.19 2.09 4.36
N PHE A 15 -5.03 1.46 5.52
CA PHE A 15 -5.97 1.60 6.63
C PHE A 15 -5.98 3.03 7.17
N PHE A 16 -4.80 3.66 7.29
CA PHE A 16 -4.68 5.04 7.74
C PHE A 16 -5.42 6.00 6.81
N VAL A 17 -5.23 5.88 5.49
CA VAL A 17 -5.93 6.70 4.49
C VAL A 17 -7.45 6.56 4.61
N ASN A 18 -7.97 5.34 4.77
CA ASN A 18 -9.40 5.12 4.95
C ASN A 18 -9.93 5.73 6.24
N LEU A 19 -9.20 5.53 7.34
CA LEU A 19 -9.61 5.99 8.65
C LEU A 19 -9.61 7.52 8.71
N THR A 20 -8.58 8.18 8.17
CA THR A 20 -8.53 9.64 8.01
C THR A 20 -9.67 10.14 7.11
N ASN A 21 -9.95 9.46 5.99
CA ASN A 21 -11.04 9.84 5.09
C ASN A 21 -12.43 9.77 5.76
N MET A 22 -12.69 8.71 6.54
CA MET A 22 -13.95 8.57 7.28
C MET A 22 -14.04 9.56 8.44
N THR A 23 -12.97 9.70 9.24
CA THR A 23 -13.01 10.46 10.50
C THR A 23 -12.87 11.97 10.34
N LEU A 24 -12.04 12.44 9.40
CA LEU A 24 -11.78 13.87 9.20
C LEU A 24 -12.56 14.44 8.02
N PHE A 25 -12.78 13.64 6.97
CA PHE A 25 -13.38 14.11 5.71
C PHE A 25 -14.81 13.62 5.50
N ASN A 26 -15.41 12.93 6.48
CA ASN A 26 -16.81 12.50 6.46
C ASN A 26 -17.21 11.79 5.14
N ASN A 27 -16.28 11.03 4.54
CA ASN A 27 -16.42 10.38 3.24
C ASN A 27 -16.63 11.29 2.01
N GLU A 28 -16.49 12.61 2.11
CA GLU A 28 -16.55 13.50 0.93
C GLU A 28 -15.42 13.21 -0.07
N TRP A 29 -14.29 12.70 0.41
CA TRP A 29 -13.10 12.42 -0.40
C TRP A 29 -12.94 10.94 -0.74
N ASN A 30 -14.01 10.14 -0.62
CA ASN A 30 -13.96 8.68 -0.84
C ASN A 30 -13.37 8.30 -2.21
N GLY A 31 -13.69 9.06 -3.28
CA GLY A 31 -13.09 8.84 -4.59
C GLY A 31 -11.56 9.02 -4.60
N ILE A 32 -11.05 10.03 -3.92
CA ILE A 32 -9.60 10.31 -3.83
C ILE A 32 -8.92 9.30 -2.92
N ALA A 33 -9.55 8.94 -1.79
CA ALA A 33 -9.05 7.90 -0.89
C ALA A 33 -8.95 6.53 -1.58
N MET A 34 -9.94 6.16 -2.41
CA MET A 34 -9.89 4.95 -3.25
C MET A 34 -8.73 4.99 -4.23
N TRP A 35 -8.56 6.10 -4.96
CA TRP A 35 -7.44 6.28 -5.89
C TRP A 35 -6.07 6.19 -5.19
N LEU A 36 -5.94 6.82 -4.03
CA LEU A 36 -4.73 6.75 -3.19
C LEU A 36 -4.44 5.31 -2.76
N ASN A 37 -5.46 4.56 -2.36
CA ASN A 37 -5.33 3.15 -2.03
C ASN A 37 -4.89 2.31 -3.23
N THR A 38 -5.42 2.56 -4.42
CA THR A 38 -5.01 1.85 -5.64
C THR A 38 -3.54 2.12 -5.96
N VAL A 39 -3.08 3.37 -5.84
CA VAL A 39 -1.67 3.73 -6.04
C VAL A 39 -0.78 3.05 -5.00
N LEU A 40 -1.15 3.07 -3.72
CA LEU A 40 -0.42 2.36 -2.66
C LEU A 40 -0.35 0.86 -2.93
N PHE A 41 -1.44 0.26 -3.41
CA PHE A 41 -1.51 -1.17 -3.71
C PHE A 41 -0.56 -1.55 -4.84
N VAL A 42 -0.58 -0.78 -5.93
CA VAL A 42 0.27 -1.01 -7.11
C VAL A 42 1.72 -0.77 -6.75
N ALA A 43 2.04 0.30 -6.02
CA ALA A 43 3.40 0.58 -5.54
C ALA A 43 3.90 -0.55 -4.63
N GLY A 44 3.06 -1.07 -3.75
CA GLY A 44 3.42 -2.19 -2.88
C GLY A 44 3.60 -3.51 -3.59
N THR A 45 2.73 -3.82 -4.55
CA THR A 45 2.88 -4.98 -5.42
C THR A 45 4.15 -4.88 -6.25
N ALA A 46 4.42 -3.71 -6.85
CA ALA A 46 5.63 -3.48 -7.63
C ALA A 46 6.89 -3.61 -6.77
N TYR A 47 6.90 -3.01 -5.57
CA TYR A 47 8.00 -3.14 -4.62
C TYR A 47 8.21 -4.60 -4.18
N PHE A 48 7.12 -5.32 -3.91
CA PHE A 48 7.19 -6.74 -3.56
C PHE A 48 7.74 -7.59 -4.71
N LEU A 49 7.26 -7.39 -5.94
CA LEU A 49 7.73 -8.10 -7.14
C LEU A 49 9.20 -7.81 -7.42
N LEU A 50 9.61 -6.54 -7.44
CA LEU A 50 11.01 -6.12 -7.60
C LEU A 50 11.91 -6.74 -6.52
N SER A 51 11.46 -6.73 -5.28
CA SER A 51 12.21 -7.32 -4.17
C SER A 51 12.29 -8.85 -4.28
N LYS A 52 11.26 -9.51 -4.84
CA LYS A 52 11.24 -10.95 -5.10
C LYS A 52 12.15 -11.34 -6.27
N ASP A 53 12.18 -10.56 -7.34
CA ASP A 53 13.07 -10.77 -8.49
C ASP A 53 14.54 -10.49 -8.13
N ALA A 54 14.81 -9.50 -7.26
CA ALA A 54 16.15 -9.28 -6.72
C ALA A 54 16.66 -10.47 -5.89
N ILE A 55 15.78 -11.21 -5.21
CA ILE A 55 16.14 -12.44 -4.49
C ILE A 55 16.33 -13.61 -5.47
N LYS A 56 15.55 -13.67 -6.55
CA LYS A 56 15.63 -14.72 -7.56
C LYS A 56 16.89 -14.65 -8.43
N LYS A 57 17.49 -13.47 -8.59
CA LYS A 57 18.72 -13.25 -9.37
C LYS A 57 20.00 -13.80 -8.71
N ASN A 58 19.96 -14.18 -7.44
CA ASN A 58 21.11 -14.69 -6.67
C ASN A 58 21.07 -16.21 -6.42
N LYS A 59 20.32 -16.98 -7.22
CA LYS A 59 20.25 -18.44 -7.10
C LYS A 59 20.69 -19.12 -8.39
#